data_AF-A0A0R7FKS0-F1
#
_entry.id   AF-A0A0R7FKS0-F1
#
_cell.length_a   1.000
_cell.length_b   1.000
_cell.length_c   1.000
_cell.angle_alpha   90.00
_cell.angle_beta   90.00
_cell.angle_gamma   90.00
#
_symmetry.space_group_name_H-M   'P 1'
#
loop_
_entity.id
_entity.type
_entity.pdbx_description
1 polymer ?
#
loop_
_entity_poly.entity_id
_entity_poly.type
_entity_poly.pdbx_seq_one_letter_code
_entity_poly.pdbx_strand_id
1 'polypeptide(L)'
;AKEGRFRKTLLGKRVDYSGRSVIVVGPSLSLHQCGLPREIAIELFQIFLIRTLISQHIASNTTTAKSLIQEQEKEPIVWEILQEVMRGHPVLLNRAPTLHRLGILAFQPILVEGRAICLHPLVCKGFNADFDGDQMAVHLPLSFEAQAEARLLMFSHINLLSPAIADPICVPTQDML
;
A
#
# COMPACT_ATOMS: atom_id res chain seq x y z
N ALA A 1 -28.19 -5.98 -16.87
CA ALA A 1 -28.54 -5.28 -15.60
C ALA A 1 -27.38 -5.05 -14.62
N LYS A 2 -26.10 -5.35 -14.94
CA LYS A 2 -24.92 -5.03 -14.10
C LYS A 2 -24.24 -3.69 -14.45
N GLU A 3 -24.68 -3.03 -15.53
CA GLU A 3 -24.03 -1.83 -16.07
C GLU A 3 -24.75 -0.51 -15.75
N GLY A 4 -25.82 -0.55 -14.96
CA GLY A 4 -26.55 0.65 -14.57
C GLY A 4 -25.69 1.62 -13.74
N ARG A 5 -25.97 2.92 -13.87
CA ARG A 5 -25.24 4.01 -13.19
C ARG A 5 -25.08 3.80 -11.68
N PHE A 6 -26.09 3.23 -11.02
CA PHE A 6 -26.03 2.92 -9.59
C PHE A 6 -24.88 1.97 -9.23
N ARG A 7 -24.72 0.86 -9.96
CA ARG A 7 -23.70 -0.15 -9.64
C ARG A 7 -22.31 0.22 -10.15
N LYS A 8 -22.20 0.87 -11.32
CA LYS A 8 -20.89 1.22 -11.92
C LYS A 8 -20.32 2.56 -11.48
N THR A 9 -21.15 3.48 -10.97
CA THR A 9 -20.73 4.87 -10.77
C THR A 9 -21.07 5.39 -9.38
N LEU A 10 -22.10 4.90 -8.69
CA LEU A 10 -22.43 5.41 -7.35
C LEU A 10 -21.84 4.53 -6.24
N LEU A 11 -22.01 3.21 -6.33
CA LEU A 11 -21.52 2.26 -5.32
C LEU A 11 -20.03 1.91 -5.47
N GLY A 12 -19.45 2.17 -6.64
CA GLY A 12 -18.03 1.96 -6.92
C GLY A 12 -17.56 2.93 -7.99
N LYS A 13 -16.34 3.43 -7.86
CA LYS A 13 -15.70 4.35 -8.80
C LYS A 13 -14.22 4.00 -8.93
N ARG A 14 -13.60 4.45 -10.02
CA ARG A 14 -12.13 4.53 -10.09
C ARG A 14 -11.68 5.64 -9.15
N VAL A 15 -10.53 5.43 -8.51
CA VAL A 15 -9.98 6.33 -7.51
C VAL A 15 -8.55 6.70 -7.88
N ASP A 16 -8.19 7.96 -7.65
CA ASP A 16 -6.81 8.43 -7.75
C ASP A 16 -5.97 7.90 -6.58
N TYR A 17 -4.66 8.12 -6.63
CA TYR A 17 -3.71 7.64 -5.61
C TYR A 17 -3.86 6.15 -5.32
N SER A 18 -4.02 5.37 -6.39
CA SER A 18 -4.08 3.92 -6.35
C SER A 18 -3.20 3.29 -7.42
N GLY A 19 -2.73 2.09 -7.13
CA GLY A 19 -1.88 1.29 -8.01
C GLY A 19 -2.23 -0.19 -7.93
N ARG A 20 -1.64 -1.01 -8.79
CA ARG A 20 -1.78 -2.47 -8.75
C ARG A 20 -0.49 -3.14 -9.21
N SER A 21 -0.09 -4.21 -8.53
CA SER A 21 0.98 -5.09 -9.00
C SER A 21 0.79 -6.52 -8.49
N VAL A 22 1.58 -7.42 -9.05
CA VAL A 22 1.72 -8.82 -8.59
C VAL A 22 2.29 -8.82 -7.18
N ILE A 23 1.82 -9.74 -6.34
CA ILE A 23 2.36 -9.94 -5.00
C ILE A 23 3.42 -11.04 -4.97
N VAL A 24 4.41 -10.85 -4.11
CA VAL A 24 5.44 -11.84 -3.77
C VAL A 24 5.55 -11.96 -2.26
N VAL A 25 6.06 -13.09 -1.78
CA VAL A 25 6.24 -13.31 -0.35
C VAL A 25 7.34 -12.41 0.22
N GLY A 26 7.04 -11.74 1.33
CA GLY A 26 7.99 -10.92 2.09
C GLY A 26 8.21 -11.47 3.50
N PRO A 27 9.00 -12.54 3.67
CA PRO A 27 9.15 -13.23 4.96
C PRO A 27 9.92 -12.42 6.01
N SER A 28 10.74 -11.45 5.58
CA SER A 28 11.50 -10.55 6.46
C SER A 28 10.69 -9.33 6.95
N LEU A 29 9.47 -9.15 6.44
CA LEU A 29 8.60 -8.04 6.84
C LEU A 29 8.08 -8.28 8.26
N SER A 30 7.88 -7.19 9.01
CA SER A 30 7.01 -7.27 10.19
C SER A 30 5.55 -7.42 9.77
N LEU A 31 4.70 -7.99 10.63
CA LEU A 31 3.29 -8.22 10.32
C LEU A 31 2.53 -6.97 9.84
N HIS A 32 2.90 -5.80 10.37
CA HIS A 32 2.33 -4.50 10.05
C HIS A 32 2.95 -3.81 8.82
N GLN A 33 3.90 -4.44 8.13
CA GLN A 33 4.63 -3.86 7.01
C GLN A 33 4.25 -4.53 5.69
N CYS A 34 4.39 -3.77 4.60
CA CYS A 34 4.37 -4.31 3.24
C CYS A 34 5.49 -3.69 2.40
N GLY A 35 6.03 -4.44 1.45
CA GLY A 35 6.99 -3.91 0.48
C GLY A 35 6.28 -3.23 -0.68
N LEU A 36 6.62 -1.97 -0.94
CA LEU A 36 6.10 -1.20 -2.06
C LEU A 36 7.22 -0.94 -3.09
N PRO A 37 7.03 -1.35 -4.36
CA PRO A 37 7.96 -1.04 -5.44
C PRO A 37 8.23 0.45 -5.59
N ARG A 38 9.48 0.79 -5.93
CA ARG A 38 9.93 2.17 -6.18
C ARG A 38 9.05 2.92 -7.17
N GLU A 39 8.73 2.30 -8.30
CA GLU A 39 7.89 2.90 -9.36
C GLU A 39 6.49 3.29 -8.82
N ILE A 40 5.85 2.39 -8.06
CA ILE A 40 4.52 2.63 -7.48
C ILE A 40 4.61 3.67 -6.36
N ALA A 41 5.63 3.60 -5.51
CA ALA A 41 5.82 4.53 -4.42
C ALA A 41 5.98 5.97 -4.93
N ILE A 42 6.79 6.20 -5.97
CA ILE A 42 6.97 7.54 -6.53
C ILE A 42 5.64 8.11 -7.05
N GLU A 43 4.89 7.33 -7.82
CA GLU A 43 3.63 7.81 -8.39
C GLU A 43 2.58 8.10 -7.31
N LEU A 44 2.43 7.22 -6.33
CA LEU A 44 1.47 7.42 -5.24
C LEU A 44 1.82 8.60 -4.34
N PHE A 45 3.10 8.78 -4.03
CA PHE A 45 3.57 9.79 -3.09
C PHE A 45 4.07 11.08 -3.75
N GLN A 46 3.94 11.23 -5.07
CA GLN A 46 4.55 12.30 -5.85
C GLN A 46 4.27 13.70 -5.27
N ILE A 47 3.03 13.97 -4.84
CA ILE A 47 2.64 15.27 -4.29
C ILE A 47 3.36 15.56 -2.96
N PHE A 48 3.44 14.56 -2.09
CA PHE A 48 4.14 14.69 -0.81
C PHE A 48 5.64 14.86 -1.02
N LEU A 49 6.21 14.15 -2.00
CA LEU A 49 7.61 14.24 -2.38
C LEU A 49 7.95 15.64 -2.92
N ILE A 50 7.16 16.16 -3.87
CA ILE A 50 7.32 17.52 -4.41
C ILE A 50 7.24 18.57 -3.29
N ARG A 51 6.23 18.46 -2.42
CA ARG A 51 6.06 19.39 -1.30
C ARG A 51 7.28 19.37 -0.38
N THR A 52 7.81 18.18 -0.09
CA THR A 52 8.96 18.01 0.80
C THR A 52 10.23 18.59 0.18
N LEU A 53 10.50 18.29 -1.10
CA LEU A 53 11.63 18.83 -1.86
C LEU A 53 11.65 20.37 -1.90
N ILE A 54 10.49 21.00 -2.06
CA ILE A 54 10.38 22.46 -2.03
C ILE A 54 10.58 22.99 -0.60
N SER A 55 9.98 22.35 0.40
CA SER A 55 10.09 22.76 1.80
C SER A 55 11.51 22.67 2.36
N GLN A 56 12.31 21.72 1.85
CA GLN A 56 13.72 21.54 2.22
C GLN A 56 14.67 22.36 1.33
N HIS A 57 14.15 23.24 0.46
CA HIS A 57 14.92 24.06 -0.48
C HIS A 57 15.80 23.27 -1.47
N ILE A 58 15.51 21.99 -1.70
CA ILE A 58 16.19 21.16 -2.71
C ILE A 58 15.69 21.51 -4.11
N ALA A 59 14.40 21.82 -4.22
CA ALA A 59 13.78 22.32 -5.45
C ALA A 59 13.25 23.74 -5.24
N SER A 60 13.40 24.60 -6.24
CA SER A 60 12.91 25.99 -6.17
C SER A 60 11.41 26.12 -6.47
N ASN A 61 10.87 25.19 -7.27
CA ASN A 61 9.46 25.17 -7.66
C ASN A 61 9.00 23.75 -8.06
N THR A 62 7.69 23.60 -8.25
CA THR A 62 7.04 22.34 -8.63
C THR A 62 7.62 21.73 -9.91
N THR A 63 7.99 22.55 -10.90
CA THR A 63 8.55 22.06 -12.17
C THR A 63 9.93 21.43 -11.94
N THR A 64 10.81 22.13 -11.23
CA THR A 64 12.14 21.61 -10.88
C THR A 64 12.05 20.34 -10.03
N ALA A 65 11.13 20.30 -9.05
CA ALA A 65 10.90 19.11 -8.24
C ALA A 65 10.45 17.91 -9.09
N LYS A 66 9.53 18.13 -10.05
CA LYS A 66 9.10 17.08 -10.99
C LYS A 66 10.24 16.58 -11.86
N SER A 67 11.10 17.47 -12.36
CA SER A 67 12.29 17.09 -13.13
C SER A 67 13.26 16.24 -12.30
N LEU A 68 13.54 16.63 -11.05
CA LEU A 68 14.36 15.82 -10.14
C LEU A 68 13.75 14.43 -9.87
N ILE A 69 12.43 14.36 -9.70
CA ILE A 69 11.70 13.09 -9.55
C ILE A 69 11.66 12.28 -10.85
N GLN A 70 11.87 12.88 -12.03
CA GLN A 70 11.99 12.12 -13.28
C GLN A 70 13.40 11.57 -13.49
N GLU A 71 14.42 12.27 -13.00
CA GLU A 71 15.83 11.86 -13.04
C GLU A 71 16.19 10.88 -11.89
N GLN A 72 15.25 9.98 -11.55
CA GLN A 72 15.23 9.08 -10.37
C GLN A 72 16.52 8.29 -10.11
N GLU A 73 17.23 7.94 -11.17
CA GLU A 73 18.44 7.13 -11.10
C GLU A 73 19.67 7.91 -10.62
N LYS A 74 19.64 9.25 -10.68
CA LYS A 74 20.82 10.10 -10.44
C LYS A 74 20.84 10.77 -9.07
N GLU A 75 19.70 10.81 -8.38
CA GLU A 75 19.54 11.62 -7.16
C GLU A 75 19.17 10.75 -5.94
N PRO A 76 20.17 10.24 -5.19
CA PRO A 76 19.96 9.43 -3.98
C PRO A 76 19.03 10.09 -2.96
N ILE A 77 19.07 11.43 -2.89
CA ILE A 77 18.28 12.24 -1.97
C ILE A 77 16.77 12.07 -2.16
N VAL A 78 16.32 11.81 -3.39
CA VAL A 78 14.89 11.59 -3.68
C VAL A 78 14.39 10.33 -2.99
N TRP A 79 15.21 9.28 -2.94
CA TRP A 79 14.87 8.01 -2.30
C TRP A 79 14.85 8.13 -0.77
N GLU A 80 15.78 8.89 -0.20
CA GLU A 80 15.81 9.16 1.24
C GLU A 80 14.56 9.92 1.69
N ILE A 81 14.19 10.98 0.95
CA ILE A 81 12.99 11.76 1.24
C ILE A 81 11.73 10.92 1.02
N LEU A 82 11.67 10.09 -0.03
CA LEU A 82 10.55 9.21 -0.26
C LEU A 82 10.36 8.24 0.92
N GLN A 83 11.43 7.64 1.43
CA GLN A 83 11.37 6.77 2.60
C GLN A 83 10.87 7.51 3.85
N GLU A 84 11.31 8.75 4.06
CA GLU A 84 10.85 9.60 5.17
C GLU A 84 9.33 9.89 5.05
N VAL A 85 8.88 10.32 3.88
CA VAL A 85 7.47 10.58 3.59
C VAL A 85 6.62 9.32 3.82
N MET A 86 7.09 8.16 3.36
CA MET A 86 6.38 6.88 3.50
C MET A 86 6.25 6.45 4.97
N ARG A 87 7.24 6.70 5.83
CA ARG A 87 7.16 6.38 7.28
C ARG A 87 5.96 7.04 7.96
N GLY A 88 5.56 8.23 7.50
CA GLY A 88 4.41 8.97 8.02
C GLY A 88 3.05 8.45 7.57
N HIS A 89 2.98 7.64 6.50
CA HIS A 89 1.73 7.38 5.78
C HIS A 89 1.46 5.88 5.61
N PRO A 90 0.36 5.35 6.18
CA PRO A 90 -0.05 3.97 5.91
C PRO A 90 -0.59 3.83 4.49
N VAL A 91 -0.57 2.62 3.95
CA VAL A 91 -1.22 2.27 2.69
C VAL A 91 -2.23 1.14 2.90
N LEU A 92 -3.28 1.12 2.09
CA LEU A 92 -4.27 0.02 2.11
C LEU A 92 -3.95 -0.95 0.99
N LEU A 93 -3.80 -2.23 1.30
CA LEU A 93 -3.73 -3.29 0.31
C LEU A 93 -5.09 -3.99 0.21
N ASN A 94 -5.52 -4.27 -1.02
CA ASN A 94 -6.78 -4.93 -1.32
C ASN A 94 -6.57 -6.03 -2.37
N ARG A 95 -7.09 -7.22 -2.10
CA ARG A 95 -7.18 -8.32 -3.07
C ARG A 95 -8.63 -8.56 -3.48
N ALA A 96 -8.88 -8.59 -4.78
CA ALA A 96 -10.20 -8.96 -5.31
C ALA A 96 -10.29 -10.50 -5.48
N PRO A 97 -11.46 -11.11 -5.21
CA PRO A 97 -12.68 -10.51 -4.68
C PRO A 97 -12.60 -10.24 -3.15
N THR A 98 -13.11 -9.09 -2.71
CA THR A 98 -13.19 -8.76 -1.28
C THR A 98 -14.41 -9.44 -0.65
N LEU A 99 -14.21 -10.61 -0.03
CA LEU A 99 -15.29 -11.42 0.57
C LEU A 99 -15.71 -10.94 1.97
N HIS A 100 -14.78 -10.34 2.71
CA HIS A 100 -14.97 -9.83 4.05
C HIS A 100 -13.99 -8.70 4.33
N ARG A 101 -14.14 -8.02 5.47
CA ARG A 101 -13.36 -6.81 5.81
C ARG A 101 -11.84 -7.02 5.73
N LEU A 102 -11.32 -8.20 6.06
CA LEU A 102 -9.88 -8.51 6.02
C LEU A 102 -9.31 -8.62 4.59
N GLY A 103 -10.16 -8.57 3.56
CA GLY A 103 -9.70 -8.44 2.18
C GLY A 103 -9.16 -7.04 1.86
N ILE A 104 -9.27 -6.08 2.80
CA ILE A 104 -8.58 -4.79 2.78
C ILE A 104 -7.94 -4.57 4.15
N LEU A 105 -6.61 -4.42 4.20
CA LEU A 105 -5.89 -4.10 5.43
C LEU A 105 -4.88 -2.97 5.18
N ALA A 106 -4.55 -2.26 6.25
CA ALA A 106 -3.56 -1.20 6.27
C ALA A 106 -2.18 -1.73 6.69
N PHE A 107 -1.15 -1.17 6.07
CA PHE A 107 0.25 -1.50 6.31
C PHE A 107 1.11 -0.25 6.33
N GLN A 108 2.23 -0.31 7.05
CA GLN A 108 3.34 0.61 6.90
C GLN A 108 4.14 0.21 5.65
N PRO A 109 4.16 1.01 4.57
CA PRO A 109 4.94 0.67 3.41
C PRO A 109 6.44 0.82 3.72
N ILE A 110 7.23 -0.12 3.21
CA ILE A 110 8.69 -0.02 3.09
C ILE A 110 9.06 -0.08 1.61
N LEU A 111 10.09 0.66 1.22
CA LEU A 111 10.56 0.67 -0.15
C LEU A 111 11.28 -0.66 -0.45
N VAL A 112 10.96 -1.31 -1.57
CA VAL A 112 11.63 -2.53 -2.02
C VAL A 112 12.09 -2.43 -3.46
N GLU A 113 13.12 -3.22 -3.79
CA GLU A 113 13.57 -3.40 -5.16
C GLU A 113 12.58 -4.22 -5.99
N GLY A 114 12.64 -4.04 -7.31
CA GLY A 114 11.78 -4.74 -8.26
C GLY A 114 10.41 -4.09 -8.44
N ARG A 115 9.46 -4.86 -8.98
CA ARG A 115 8.13 -4.37 -9.41
C ARG A 115 6.95 -5.00 -8.66
N ALA A 116 7.21 -5.96 -7.78
CA ALA A 116 6.17 -6.70 -7.07
C ALA A 116 5.94 -6.17 -5.65
N ILE A 117 4.69 -6.20 -5.18
CA ILE A 117 4.35 -5.84 -3.81
C ILE A 117 4.74 -7.01 -2.91
N CYS A 118 5.55 -6.76 -1.87
CA CYS A 118 5.89 -7.81 -0.91
C CYS A 118 4.81 -7.87 0.18
N LEU A 119 4.20 -9.04 0.34
CA LEU A 119 3.15 -9.29 1.33
C LEU A 119 3.66 -10.21 2.44
N HIS A 120 3.30 -9.91 3.68
CA HIS A 120 3.63 -10.75 4.81
C HIS A 120 2.86 -12.10 4.74
N PRO A 121 3.52 -13.27 4.90
CA PRO A 121 2.87 -14.58 4.70
C PRO A 121 1.67 -14.82 5.63
N LEU A 122 1.73 -14.37 6.89
CA LEU A 122 0.62 -14.54 7.86
C LEU A 122 -0.67 -13.80 7.50
N VAL A 123 -0.66 -12.80 6.60
CA VAL A 123 -1.90 -12.13 6.19
C VAL A 123 -2.55 -12.77 4.96
N CYS A 124 -1.86 -13.70 4.28
CA CYS A 124 -2.35 -14.33 3.05
C CYS A 124 -3.72 -15.00 3.23
N LYS A 125 -3.94 -15.70 4.36
CA LYS A 125 -5.23 -16.32 4.67
C LYS A 125 -6.37 -15.29 4.76
N GLY A 126 -6.11 -14.11 5.33
CA GLY A 126 -7.08 -13.01 5.39
C GLY A 126 -7.41 -12.40 4.02
N PHE A 127 -6.48 -12.42 3.08
CA PHE A 127 -6.73 -11.99 1.70
C PHE A 127 -7.19 -13.14 0.78
N ASN A 128 -7.20 -14.37 1.28
CA ASN A 128 -7.30 -15.60 0.48
C ASN A 128 -6.27 -15.63 -0.66
N ALA A 129 -5.07 -15.08 -0.42
CA ALA A 129 -4.03 -14.86 -1.42
C ALA A 129 -3.03 -16.01 -1.50
N ASP A 130 -2.57 -16.29 -2.70
CA ASP A 130 -1.41 -17.13 -3.00
C ASP A 130 -0.35 -16.32 -3.80
N PHE A 131 0.70 -16.98 -4.26
CA PHE A 131 1.82 -16.32 -4.95
C PHE A 131 2.04 -16.89 -6.36
N ASP A 132 0.98 -17.34 -7.04
CA ASP A 132 1.04 -17.94 -8.38
C ASP A 132 0.78 -16.94 -9.53
N GLY A 133 0.66 -15.65 -9.20
CA GLY A 133 0.32 -14.58 -10.14
C GLY A 133 -0.73 -13.59 -9.62
N ASP A 134 -1.24 -13.84 -8.41
CA ASP A 134 -2.13 -12.94 -7.68
C ASP A 134 -1.66 -11.48 -7.68
N GLN A 135 -2.63 -10.56 -7.80
CA GLN A 135 -2.38 -9.12 -7.82
C GLN A 135 -3.15 -8.42 -6.70
N MET A 136 -2.54 -7.40 -6.11
CA MET A 136 -3.18 -6.54 -5.13
C MET A 136 -3.21 -5.09 -5.59
N ALA A 137 -4.32 -4.43 -5.30
CA ALA A 137 -4.43 -2.98 -5.41
C ALA A 137 -3.85 -2.33 -4.14
N VAL A 138 -3.23 -1.18 -4.31
CA VAL A 138 -2.77 -0.31 -3.23
C VAL A 138 -3.51 1.01 -3.30
N HIS A 139 -3.89 1.56 -2.16
CA HIS A 139 -4.54 2.87 -2.03
C HIS A 139 -3.84 3.70 -0.96
N LEU A 140 -3.64 4.99 -1.21
CA LEU A 140 -3.03 5.93 -0.27
C LEU A 140 -4.11 6.79 0.43
N PRO A 141 -4.37 6.60 1.74
CA PRO A 141 -5.19 7.51 2.53
C PRO A 141 -4.56 8.90 2.60
N LEU A 142 -5.30 9.94 2.21
CA LEU A 142 -4.78 11.30 2.12
C LEU A 142 -5.06 12.15 3.37
N SER A 143 -6.32 12.19 3.82
CA SER A 143 -6.70 13.03 4.97
C SER A 143 -6.19 12.45 6.29
N PHE A 144 -6.03 13.30 7.30
CA PHE A 144 -5.59 12.86 8.62
C PHE A 144 -6.57 11.85 9.24
N GLU A 145 -7.87 12.03 9.01
CA GLU A 145 -8.92 11.13 9.46
C GLU A 145 -8.79 9.77 8.78
N ALA A 146 -8.59 9.72 7.46
CA ALA A 146 -8.42 8.48 6.72
C ALA A 146 -7.14 7.73 7.15
N GLN A 147 -6.05 8.47 7.42
CA GLN A 147 -4.82 7.87 7.96
C GLN A 147 -5.02 7.35 9.39
N ALA A 148 -5.78 8.05 10.23
CA ALA A 148 -6.11 7.62 11.58
C ALA A 148 -7.00 6.36 11.57
N GLU A 149 -8.02 6.33 10.71
CA GLU A 149 -8.87 5.14 10.51
C GLU A 149 -8.05 3.94 10.04
N ALA A 150 -7.14 4.15 9.08
CA ALA A 150 -6.23 3.11 8.65
C ALA A 150 -5.43 2.55 9.84
N ARG A 151 -4.77 3.43 10.61
CA ARG A 151 -3.92 3.08 11.77
C ARG A 151 -4.68 2.37 12.89
N LEU A 152 -5.85 2.88 13.25
CA LEU A 152 -6.59 2.43 14.44
C LEU A 152 -7.54 1.26 14.16
N LEU A 153 -8.02 1.13 12.93
CA LEU A 153 -9.09 0.18 12.60
C LEU A 153 -8.64 -0.90 11.61
N MET A 154 -7.73 -0.57 10.68
CA MET A 154 -7.43 -1.43 9.53
C MET A 154 -6.03 -2.05 9.55
N PHE A 155 -5.13 -1.66 10.45
CA PHE A 155 -3.77 -2.22 10.45
C PHE A 155 -3.80 -3.74 10.60
N SER A 156 -2.91 -4.43 9.90
CA SER A 156 -2.88 -5.89 9.90
C SER A 156 -2.63 -6.50 11.29
N HIS A 157 -1.76 -5.89 12.11
CA HIS A 157 -1.41 -6.41 13.43
C HIS A 157 -2.52 -6.29 14.49
N ILE A 158 -3.55 -5.46 14.25
CA ILE A 158 -4.74 -5.36 15.13
C ILE A 158 -5.89 -6.25 14.64
N ASN A 159 -5.82 -6.76 13.40
CA ASN A 159 -6.88 -7.54 12.75
C ASN A 159 -6.49 -9.03 12.64
N LEU A 160 -6.15 -9.65 13.78
CA LEU A 160 -5.62 -11.03 13.84
C LEU A 160 -6.69 -12.13 13.94
N LEU A 161 -7.93 -11.76 14.25
CA LEU A 161 -9.04 -12.69 14.47
C LEU A 161 -10.06 -12.61 13.35
N SER A 162 -10.65 -13.75 13.00
CA SER A 162 -11.79 -13.82 12.10
C SER A 162 -12.99 -13.07 12.69
N PRO A 163 -13.61 -12.12 11.97
CA PRO A 163 -14.79 -11.42 12.46
C PRO A 163 -16.02 -12.32 12.59
N ALA A 164 -16.03 -13.49 11.93
CA ALA A 164 -17.18 -14.39 11.91
C ALA A 164 -17.21 -15.34 13.11
N ILE A 165 -16.05 -15.88 13.49
CA ILE A 165 -15.94 -16.96 14.50
C ILE A 165 -14.91 -16.69 15.60
N ALA A 166 -14.23 -15.53 15.57
CA ALA A 166 -13.18 -15.13 16.50
C ALA A 166 -11.90 -15.99 16.53
N ASP A 167 -11.79 -17.00 15.66
CA ASP A 167 -10.56 -17.79 15.52
C ASP A 167 -9.38 -16.98 14.95
N PRO A 168 -8.13 -17.30 15.33
CA PRO A 168 -6.95 -16.68 14.74
C PRO A 168 -6.88 -16.90 13.22
N ILE A 169 -6.72 -15.81 12.46
CA ILE A 169 -6.55 -15.87 11.00
C ILE A 169 -5.08 -15.80 10.60
N CYS A 170 -4.26 -15.09 11.37
CA CYS A 170 -2.81 -14.97 11.17
C CYS A 170 -2.07 -16.13 11.85
N VAL A 171 -2.38 -17.35 11.42
CA VAL A 171 -1.72 -18.57 11.91
C VAL A 171 -0.57 -18.96 10.98
N PRO A 172 0.55 -19.47 11.50
CA PRO A 172 1.58 -20.12 10.69
C PRO A 172 0.98 -21.21 9.81
N THR A 173 1.44 -21.28 8.56
CA THR A 173 0.99 -22.23 7.55
C THR A 173 2.20 -22.76 6.78
N GLN A 174 2.09 -23.99 6.26
CA GLN A 174 3.09 -24.59 5.36
C GLN A 174 4.50 -24.52 5.96
N ASP A 175 5.44 -23.82 5.32
CA ASP A 175 6.87 -23.76 5.69
C ASP A 175 7.16 -23.19 7.10
N MET A 176 6.18 -22.57 7.76
CA MET A 176 6.33 -22.05 9.13
C MET A 176 5.98 -23.07 10.22
N LEU A 177 5.43 -24.24 9.87
CA LEU A 177 5.08 -25.35 10.79
C LEU A 177 6.14 -26.45 10.74
#